data_AF-A0A9D5ZWZ6-F1
#
_entry.id   AF-A0A9D5ZWZ6-F1
#
_cell.length_a   1.000
_cell.length_b   1.000
_cell.length_c   1.000
_cell.angle_alpha   90.00
_cell.angle_beta   90.00
_cell.angle_gamma   90.00
#
_symmetry.space_group_name_H-M   'P 1'
#
loop_
_entity.id
_entity.type
_entity.pdbx_description
1 polymer ?
#
loop_
_entity_poly.entity_id
_entity_poly.type
_entity_poly.pdbx_seq_one_letter_code
_entity_poly.pdbx_strand_id
1 'polypeptide(L)'
;YSQPGPDYFIAGTYETTVAKCGQKAEVKILPYNTRLVVNLSDFTVAVEEPIRHFVFDKQAVKTYDRWTEAFRTSLIKRSQNIRWPCFVSLSSGHDSGAVAAELADLGAKFHVYSMPAGEDKEVLAGRFEYLAARGIEVESIDPTLAESLEMRSYFLEKLDPYYLKNPLNPE
;
A
#
# COMPACT_ATOMS: atom_id res chain seq x y z
N TYR A 1 32.17 8.93 -5.06
CA TYR A 1 31.19 9.10 -3.98
C TYR A 1 31.63 10.27 -3.15
N SER A 2 30.92 11.41 -3.25
CA SER A 2 31.20 12.57 -2.40
C SER A 2 30.88 12.19 -0.96
N GLN A 3 31.87 12.29 -0.09
CA GLN A 3 31.62 12.33 1.34
C GLN A 3 30.74 13.59 1.58
N PRO A 4 29.51 13.46 2.08
CA PRO A 4 28.76 14.64 2.50
C PRO A 4 29.57 15.36 3.58
N GLY A 5 29.39 16.69 3.69
CA GLY A 5 30.03 17.48 4.74
C GLY A 5 29.65 17.01 6.15
N PRO A 6 30.11 17.71 7.21
CA PRO A 6 29.87 17.30 8.60
C PRO A 6 28.38 17.21 8.97
N ASP A 7 27.53 17.96 8.25
CA ASP A 7 26.10 18.07 8.52
C ASP A 7 25.26 17.36 7.45
N TYR A 8 24.34 16.51 7.88
CA TYR A 8 23.47 15.72 6.99
C TYR A 8 22.06 15.57 7.54
N PHE A 9 21.08 15.59 6.64
CA PHE A 9 19.69 15.23 6.91
C PHE A 9 19.35 13.97 6.11
N ILE A 10 18.92 12.91 6.78
CA ILE A 10 18.62 11.62 6.15
C ILE A 10 17.13 11.34 6.31
N ALA A 11 16.45 11.10 5.19
CA ALA A 11 15.08 10.64 5.17
C ALA A 11 14.99 9.32 4.39
N GLY A 12 14.22 8.38 4.91
CA GLY A 12 13.98 7.09 4.27
C GLY A 12 12.62 6.53 4.67
N THR A 13 12.07 5.66 3.83
CA THR A 13 10.79 4.99 4.10
C THR A 13 10.90 4.02 5.28
N TYR A 14 12.08 3.42 5.47
CA TYR A 14 12.35 2.44 6.51
C TYR A 14 13.53 2.88 7.37
N GLU A 15 13.47 2.57 8.66
CA GLU A 15 14.56 2.76 9.61
C GLU A 15 15.86 2.10 9.14
N THR A 16 15.76 0.91 8.54
CA THR A 16 16.93 0.18 8.02
C THR A 16 17.64 0.93 6.89
N THR A 17 16.91 1.67 6.06
CA THR A 17 17.51 2.53 5.02
C THR A 17 18.33 3.66 5.65
N VAL A 18 17.78 4.31 6.68
CA VAL A 18 18.47 5.38 7.41
C VAL A 18 19.70 4.84 8.15
N ALA A 19 19.56 3.69 8.83
CA ALA A 19 20.66 3.04 9.55
C ALA A 19 21.81 2.61 8.62
N LYS A 20 21.50 2.12 7.41
CA LYS A 20 22.51 1.71 6.40
C LYS A 20 23.36 2.87 5.86
N CYS A 21 22.96 4.13 6.07
CA CYS A 21 23.82 5.27 5.77
C CYS A 21 25.05 5.39 6.69
N GLY A 22 25.13 4.59 7.77
CA GLY A 22 26.30 4.51 8.65
C GLY A 22 26.48 5.71 9.56
N GLN A 23 25.51 6.62 9.58
CA GLN A 23 25.53 7.83 10.39
C GLN A 23 24.85 7.59 11.75
N LYS A 24 25.42 8.14 12.82
CA LYS A 24 24.87 8.05 14.17
C LYS A 24 23.99 9.26 14.44
N ALA A 25 22.68 9.08 14.39
CA ALA A 25 21.69 10.08 14.74
C ALA A 25 20.46 9.43 15.39
N GLU A 26 19.67 10.22 16.10
CA GLU A 26 18.34 9.81 16.55
C GLU A 26 17.41 9.66 15.34
N VAL A 27 16.79 8.50 15.18
CA VAL A 27 15.82 8.26 14.10
C VAL A 27 14.42 8.63 14.60
N LYS A 28 13.87 9.71 14.05
CA LYS A 28 12.48 10.11 14.31
C LYS A 28 11.53 9.44 13.32
N ILE A 29 10.60 8.64 13.82
CA ILE A 29 9.48 8.13 13.02
C ILE A 29 8.45 9.24 12.89
N LEU A 30 8.14 9.65 11.66
CA LEU A 30 7.11 10.65 11.42
C LEU A 30 5.72 9.99 11.60
N PRO A 31 4.83 10.54 12.44
CA PRO A 31 3.47 10.01 12.56
C PRO A 31 2.72 10.09 11.23
N TYR A 32 1.76 9.18 11.03
CA TYR A 32 0.89 9.22 9.85
C TYR A 32 0.19 10.58 9.74
N ASN A 33 -0.19 10.97 8.51
CA ASN A 33 -0.97 12.19 8.27
C ASN A 33 -0.31 13.46 8.87
N THR A 34 1.02 13.55 8.90
CA THR A 34 1.77 14.67 9.50
C THR A 34 2.64 15.35 8.46
N ARG A 35 2.70 16.69 8.52
CA ARG A 35 3.64 17.52 7.77
C ARG A 35 4.75 17.97 8.71
N LEU A 36 6.00 17.63 8.36
CA LEU A 36 7.20 18.11 9.03
C LEU A 36 7.97 19.05 8.10
N VAL A 37 8.25 20.27 8.54
CA VAL A 37 9.09 21.24 7.82
C VAL A 37 10.34 21.48 8.65
N VAL A 38 11.50 21.19 8.06
CA VAL A 38 12.81 21.33 8.70
C VAL A 38 13.63 22.36 7.94
N ASN A 39 14.23 23.30 8.64
CA ASN A 39 15.21 24.20 8.06
C ASN A 39 16.55 23.46 7.91
N LEU A 40 17.04 23.29 6.69
CA LEU A 40 18.28 22.55 6.44
C LEU A 40 19.56 23.31 6.79
N SER A 41 19.49 24.62 7.07
CA SER A 41 20.68 25.39 7.47
C SER A 41 21.06 25.18 8.93
N ASP A 42 20.08 24.90 9.80
CA ASP A 42 20.25 24.78 11.25
C ASP A 42 19.54 23.55 11.86
N PHE A 43 18.90 22.73 11.02
CA PHE A 43 18.12 21.54 11.36
C PHE A 43 16.98 21.77 12.34
N THR A 44 16.51 23.02 12.48
CA THR A 44 15.37 23.34 13.34
C THR A 44 14.06 22.92 12.68
N VAL A 45 13.14 22.40 13.50
CA VAL A 45 11.77 22.07 13.05
C VAL A 45 10.93 23.35 13.06
N ALA A 46 10.51 23.78 11.88
CA ALA A 46 9.67 24.97 11.70
C ALA A 46 8.17 24.65 11.85
N VAL A 47 7.74 23.46 11.41
CA VAL A 47 6.34 23.01 11.45
C VAL A 47 6.29 21.52 11.72
N GLU A 48 5.40 21.11 12.61
CA GLU A 48 4.99 19.72 12.81
C GLU A 48 3.49 19.68 13.14
N GLU A 49 2.66 19.31 12.17
CA GLU A 49 1.21 19.36 12.32
C GLU A 49 0.49 18.32 11.45
N PRO A 50 -0.75 17.93 11.79
CA PRO A 50 -1.52 17.01 10.95
C PRO A 50 -1.92 17.65 9.62
N ILE A 51 -1.83 16.89 8.53
CA ILE A 51 -2.27 17.29 7.19
C ILE A 51 -3.80 17.39 7.15
N ARG A 52 -4.49 16.53 7.89
CA ARG A 52 -5.96 16.48 7.92
C ARG A 52 -6.49 16.20 9.31
N HIS A 53 -7.49 16.97 9.74
CA HIS A 53 -8.27 16.66 10.94
C HIS A 53 -9.50 15.83 10.58
N PHE A 54 -9.65 14.67 11.22
CA PHE A 54 -10.83 13.83 11.08
C PHE A 54 -11.91 14.30 12.06
N VAL A 55 -13.13 14.52 11.56
CA VAL A 55 -14.27 15.03 12.31
C VAL A 55 -15.33 13.92 12.35
N PHE A 56 -15.48 13.27 13.51
CA PHE A 56 -16.35 12.10 13.67
C PHE A 56 -17.72 12.44 14.30
N ASP A 57 -17.87 13.61 14.90
CA ASP A 57 -19.06 14.08 15.62
C ASP A 57 -20.18 14.60 14.69
N LYS A 58 -19.93 14.68 13.37
CA LYS A 58 -20.84 15.29 12.37
C LYS A 58 -21.35 14.31 11.31
N GLN A 59 -21.65 13.07 11.69
CA GLN A 59 -22.16 12.06 10.76
C GLN A 59 -23.66 12.24 10.45
N ALA A 60 -23.97 13.00 9.39
CA ALA A 60 -25.34 13.24 8.93
C ALA A 60 -25.71 12.50 7.62
N VAL A 61 -24.75 11.88 6.94
CA VAL A 61 -24.96 11.18 5.67
C VAL A 61 -25.59 9.80 5.93
N LYS A 62 -26.71 9.51 5.27
CA LYS A 62 -27.49 8.27 5.44
C LYS A 62 -27.50 7.35 4.22
N THR A 63 -26.83 7.74 3.14
CA THR A 63 -26.74 6.97 1.90
C THR A 63 -25.29 6.69 1.54
N TYR A 64 -25.07 5.72 0.66
CA TYR A 64 -23.75 5.36 0.19
C TYR A 64 -23.29 6.18 -1.03
N ASP A 65 -24.12 7.05 -1.59
CA ASP A 65 -23.84 7.71 -2.88
C ASP A 65 -22.50 8.46 -2.88
N ARG A 66 -22.24 9.25 -1.83
CA ARG A 66 -20.97 9.98 -1.68
C ARG A 66 -19.78 9.04 -1.51
N TRP A 67 -19.98 7.89 -0.86
CA TRP A 67 -18.94 6.88 -0.71
C TRP A 67 -18.68 6.20 -2.05
N THR A 68 -19.71 5.81 -2.79
CA THR A 68 -19.61 5.17 -4.11
C THR A 68 -18.91 6.09 -5.11
N GLU A 69 -19.28 7.38 -5.14
CA GLU A 69 -18.61 8.38 -5.97
C GLU A 69 -17.13 8.54 -5.60
N ALA A 70 -16.83 8.63 -4.30
CA ALA A 70 -15.46 8.74 -3.82
C ALA A 70 -14.64 7.47 -4.12
N PHE A 71 -15.23 6.29 -3.97
CA PHE A 71 -14.63 5.00 -4.29
C PHE A 71 -14.27 4.92 -5.78
N ARG A 72 -15.24 5.17 -6.67
CA ARG A 72 -15.03 5.22 -8.12
C ARG A 72 -13.96 6.24 -8.51
N THR A 73 -14.03 7.45 -7.96
CA THR A 73 -13.02 8.50 -8.20
C THR A 73 -11.63 8.08 -7.74
N SER A 74 -11.53 7.36 -6.62
CA SER A 74 -10.26 6.87 -6.08
C SER A 74 -9.60 5.85 -7.02
N LEU A 75 -10.39 5.03 -7.69
CA LEU A 75 -9.92 4.04 -8.65
C LEU A 75 -9.52 4.69 -9.97
N ILE A 76 -10.31 5.64 -10.48
CA ILE A 76 -9.95 6.47 -11.65
C ILE A 76 -8.56 7.08 -11.48
N LYS A 77 -8.28 7.68 -10.32
CA LYS A 77 -6.97 8.31 -10.03
C LYS A 77 -5.81 7.32 -10.01
N ARG A 78 -6.08 6.03 -9.78
CA ARG A 78 -5.06 4.98 -9.65
C ARG A 78 -4.89 4.15 -10.93
N SER A 79 -5.90 4.13 -11.80
CA SER A 79 -5.91 3.28 -12.99
C SER A 79 -5.80 4.05 -14.30
N GLN A 80 -6.15 5.34 -14.32
CA GLN A 80 -6.05 6.17 -15.52
C GLN A 80 -4.74 6.95 -15.58
N ASN A 81 -4.25 7.22 -16.79
CA ASN A 81 -3.02 7.97 -17.06
C ASN A 81 -1.76 7.37 -16.42
N ILE A 82 -1.76 6.05 -16.18
CA ILE A 82 -0.60 5.32 -15.69
C ILE A 82 0.25 4.81 -16.85
N ARG A 83 1.58 4.80 -16.66
CA ARG A 83 2.53 4.27 -17.64
C ARG A 83 2.44 2.75 -17.78
N TRP A 84 2.20 2.06 -16.67
CA TRP A 84 2.18 0.62 -16.57
C TRP A 84 0.84 0.18 -15.99
N PRO A 85 0.18 -0.86 -16.54
CA PRO A 85 -1.04 -1.41 -15.97
C PRO A 85 -0.85 -1.78 -14.49
N CYS A 86 -1.88 -1.55 -13.68
CA CYS A 86 -1.90 -2.03 -12.31
C CYS A 86 -2.15 -3.54 -12.26
N PHE A 87 -1.88 -4.15 -11.11
CA PHE A 87 -2.43 -5.45 -10.80
C PHE A 87 -3.36 -5.38 -9.58
N VAL A 88 -4.26 -6.34 -9.49
CA VAL A 88 -5.16 -6.53 -8.34
C VAL A 88 -4.93 -7.91 -7.75
N SER A 89 -4.59 -7.96 -6.46
CA SER A 89 -4.66 -9.19 -5.67
C SER A 89 -6.12 -9.50 -5.37
N LEU A 90 -6.69 -10.47 -6.08
CA LEU A 90 -8.08 -10.86 -5.94
C LEU A 90 -8.22 -11.98 -4.91
N SER A 91 -9.23 -11.84 -4.05
CA SER A 91 -9.68 -12.86 -3.10
C SER A 91 -11.18 -13.08 -3.31
N SER A 92 -11.82 -13.95 -2.53
CA SER A 92 -13.27 -14.11 -2.45
C SER A 92 -13.95 -13.01 -1.61
N GLY A 93 -13.18 -12.20 -0.88
CA GLY A 93 -13.68 -11.09 -0.05
C GLY A 93 -14.32 -9.94 -0.83
N HIS A 94 -15.13 -9.11 -0.17
CA HIS A 94 -15.86 -8.02 -0.83
C HIS A 94 -14.94 -6.90 -1.34
N ASP A 95 -13.90 -6.54 -0.60
CA ASP A 95 -13.07 -5.37 -0.91
C ASP A 95 -12.33 -5.52 -2.24
N SER A 96 -11.59 -6.62 -2.41
CA SER A 96 -10.86 -6.92 -3.64
C SER A 96 -11.81 -7.15 -4.83
N GLY A 97 -12.95 -7.79 -4.58
CA GLY A 97 -14.00 -8.00 -5.57
C GLY A 97 -14.62 -6.69 -6.08
N ALA A 98 -14.95 -5.76 -5.17
CA ALA A 98 -15.49 -4.46 -5.52
C ALA A 98 -14.48 -3.63 -6.32
N VAL A 99 -13.20 -3.67 -5.95
CA VAL A 99 -12.13 -3.01 -6.72
C VAL A 99 -12.02 -3.60 -8.13
N ALA A 100 -11.97 -4.92 -8.26
CA ALA A 100 -11.85 -5.58 -9.55
C ALA A 100 -13.06 -5.32 -10.46
N ALA A 101 -14.27 -5.40 -9.91
CA ALA A 101 -15.50 -5.13 -10.65
C ALA A 101 -15.57 -3.68 -11.13
N GLU A 102 -15.30 -2.71 -10.26
CA GLU A 102 -15.35 -1.29 -10.61
C GLU A 102 -14.24 -0.91 -11.62
N LEU A 103 -13.05 -1.49 -11.51
CA LEU A 103 -11.99 -1.30 -12.52
C LEU A 103 -12.38 -1.90 -13.88
N ALA A 104 -13.03 -3.06 -13.89
CA ALA A 104 -13.55 -3.68 -15.11
C ALA A 104 -14.64 -2.80 -15.76
N ASP A 105 -15.55 -2.25 -14.96
CA ASP A 105 -16.62 -1.36 -15.43
C ASP A 105 -16.09 0.00 -15.92
N LEU A 106 -14.97 0.47 -15.37
CA LEU A 106 -14.24 1.63 -15.86
C LEU A 106 -13.47 1.36 -17.16
N GLY A 107 -13.39 0.10 -17.63
CA GLY A 107 -12.57 -0.29 -18.77
C GLY A 107 -11.07 -0.12 -18.52
N ALA A 108 -10.64 -0.16 -17.26
CA ALA A 108 -9.23 -0.05 -16.91
C ALA A 108 -8.44 -1.29 -17.37
N LYS A 109 -7.19 -1.09 -17.79
CA LYS A 109 -6.26 -2.19 -18.05
C LYS A 109 -5.54 -2.58 -16.77
N PHE A 110 -5.77 -3.80 -16.31
CA PHE A 110 -5.09 -4.36 -15.15
C PHE A 110 -4.96 -5.88 -15.28
N HIS A 111 -4.06 -6.46 -14.50
CA HIS A 111 -3.86 -7.90 -14.38
C HIS A 111 -4.31 -8.38 -12.99
N VAL A 112 -4.81 -9.60 -12.87
CA VAL A 112 -5.28 -10.15 -11.60
C VAL A 112 -4.40 -11.30 -11.16
N TYR A 113 -3.94 -11.24 -9.91
CA TYR A 113 -3.30 -12.36 -9.24
C TYR A 113 -4.18 -12.84 -8.09
N SER A 114 -4.32 -14.14 -7.92
CA SER A 114 -5.09 -14.72 -6.83
C SER A 114 -4.37 -15.90 -6.20
N MET A 115 -4.52 -16.08 -4.90
CA MET A 115 -4.05 -17.26 -4.16
C MET A 115 -5.25 -18.03 -3.61
N PRO A 116 -5.67 -19.16 -4.23
CA PRO A 116 -6.93 -19.83 -3.87
C PRO A 116 -6.97 -20.46 -2.48
N ALA A 117 -5.82 -20.65 -1.82
CA ALA A 117 -5.73 -21.32 -0.54
C ALA A 117 -6.51 -20.55 0.55
N GLY A 118 -7.55 -21.19 1.10
CA GLY A 118 -8.42 -20.60 2.13
C GLY A 118 -9.56 -19.73 1.61
N GLU A 119 -9.74 -19.63 0.30
CA GLU A 119 -10.77 -18.82 -0.34
C GLU A 119 -12.06 -19.63 -0.65
N ASP A 120 -13.17 -18.93 -0.82
CA ASP A 120 -14.39 -19.51 -1.41
C ASP A 120 -14.18 -19.76 -2.91
N LYS A 121 -14.14 -21.03 -3.29
CA LYS A 121 -13.83 -21.47 -4.65
C LYS A 121 -14.90 -21.09 -5.67
N GLU A 122 -16.17 -21.13 -5.28
CA GLU A 122 -17.28 -20.83 -6.20
C GLU A 122 -17.31 -19.33 -6.51
N VAL A 123 -17.16 -18.50 -5.47
CA VAL A 123 -17.07 -17.04 -5.64
C VAL A 123 -15.87 -16.67 -6.49
N LEU A 124 -14.70 -17.26 -6.22
CA LEU A 124 -13.47 -16.93 -6.94
C LEU A 124 -13.56 -17.37 -8.41
N ALA A 125 -14.07 -18.57 -8.70
CA ALA A 125 -14.29 -19.05 -10.05
C ALA A 125 -15.25 -18.12 -10.84
N GLY A 126 -16.38 -17.74 -10.24
CA GLY A 126 -17.32 -16.81 -10.88
C GLY A 126 -16.71 -15.44 -11.17
N ARG A 127 -15.81 -14.95 -10.31
CA ARG A 127 -15.07 -13.70 -10.55
C ARG A 127 -14.06 -13.84 -11.68
N PHE A 128 -13.34 -14.96 -11.75
CA PHE A 128 -12.40 -15.22 -12.84
C PHE A 128 -13.13 -15.23 -14.18
N GLU A 129 -14.26 -15.93 -14.27
CA GLU A 129 -15.11 -15.95 -15.46
C GLU A 129 -15.61 -14.55 -15.82
N TYR A 130 -16.10 -13.78 -14.84
CA TYR A 130 -16.57 -12.40 -15.03
C TYR A 130 -15.50 -11.49 -15.66
N LEU A 131 -14.26 -11.61 -15.19
CA LEU A 131 -13.12 -10.80 -15.61
C LEU A 131 -12.57 -11.27 -16.96
N ALA A 132 -12.40 -12.59 -17.14
CA ALA A 132 -11.94 -13.17 -18.39
C ALA A 132 -12.89 -12.84 -19.56
N ALA A 133 -14.20 -12.83 -19.33
CA ALA A 133 -15.20 -12.42 -20.32
C ALA A 133 -15.04 -10.95 -20.78
N ARG A 134 -14.31 -10.12 -20.02
CA ARG A 134 -13.98 -8.72 -20.35
C ARG A 134 -12.55 -8.55 -20.87
N GLY A 135 -11.84 -9.65 -21.14
CA GLY A 135 -10.47 -9.64 -21.62
C GLY A 135 -9.45 -9.22 -20.56
N ILE A 136 -9.80 -9.33 -19.28
CA ILE A 136 -8.87 -9.09 -18.16
C ILE A 136 -8.14 -10.40 -17.88
N GLU A 137 -6.81 -10.32 -17.83
CA GLU A 137 -5.96 -11.47 -17.53
C GLU A 137 -6.02 -11.80 -16.04
N VAL A 138 -6.14 -13.10 -15.75
CA VAL A 138 -6.24 -13.64 -14.39
C VAL A 138 -5.24 -14.78 -14.25
N GLU A 139 -4.37 -14.67 -13.25
CA GLU A 139 -3.39 -15.70 -12.88
C GLU A 139 -3.66 -16.19 -11.47
N SER A 140 -3.74 -17.51 -11.32
CA SER A 140 -3.89 -18.18 -10.03
C SER A 140 -2.53 -18.74 -9.60
N ILE A 141 -2.05 -18.31 -8.43
CA ILE A 141 -0.81 -18.75 -7.82
C ILE A 141 -1.19 -19.67 -6.65
N ASP A 142 -1.00 -20.97 -6.84
CA ASP A 142 -1.32 -22.00 -5.82
C ASP A 142 -0.05 -22.80 -5.48
N PRO A 143 0.84 -22.24 -4.65
CA PRO A 143 2.11 -22.86 -4.33
C PRO A 143 1.90 -24.09 -3.45
N THR A 144 2.67 -25.13 -3.71
CA THR A 144 2.78 -26.27 -2.80
C THR A 144 3.32 -25.85 -1.44
N LEU A 145 3.17 -26.71 -0.43
CA LEU A 145 3.77 -26.47 0.89
C LEU A 145 5.30 -26.30 0.79
N ALA A 146 5.96 -27.08 -0.07
CA ALA A 146 7.40 -27.00 -0.27
C ALA A 146 7.81 -25.63 -0.84
N GLU A 147 7.14 -25.17 -1.90
CA GLU A 147 7.36 -23.84 -2.49
C GLU A 147 7.06 -22.72 -1.50
N SER A 148 6.00 -22.87 -0.69
CA SER A 148 5.65 -21.90 0.35
C SER A 148 6.74 -21.78 1.42
N LEU A 149 7.34 -22.90 1.83
CA LEU A 149 8.46 -22.92 2.78
C LEU A 149 9.74 -22.33 2.18
N GLU A 150 10.00 -22.59 0.89
CA GLU A 150 11.13 -22.01 0.17
C GLU A 150 10.97 -20.48 0.03
N MET A 151 9.80 -20.00 -0.41
CA MET A 151 9.49 -18.57 -0.50
C MET A 151 9.65 -17.87 0.85
N ARG A 152 9.13 -18.49 1.93
CA ARG A 152 9.32 -17.97 3.29
C ARG A 152 10.80 -17.87 3.66
N SER A 153 11.59 -18.91 3.38
CA SER A 153 13.02 -18.93 3.68
C SER A 153 13.77 -17.84 2.91
N TYR A 154 13.44 -17.69 1.62
CA TYR A 154 13.97 -16.62 0.78
C TYR A 154 13.67 -15.24 1.35
N PHE A 155 12.42 -14.96 1.76
CA PHE A 155 12.06 -13.68 2.34
C PHE A 155 12.80 -13.40 3.65
N LEU A 156 12.93 -14.40 4.53
CA LEU A 156 13.65 -14.24 5.80
C LEU A 156 15.17 -14.05 5.60
N GLU A 157 15.75 -14.58 4.53
CA GLU A 157 17.17 -14.41 4.22
C GLU A 157 17.46 -13.06 3.55
N LYS A 158 16.57 -12.61 2.64
CA LYS A 158 16.83 -11.46 1.77
C LYS A 158 16.22 -10.16 2.26
N LEU A 159 15.16 -10.20 3.06
CA LEU A 159 14.44 -9.02 3.49
C LEU A 159 14.63 -8.78 4.99
N ASP A 160 14.83 -7.52 5.34
CA ASP A 160 14.79 -7.09 6.73
C ASP A 160 13.34 -7.27 7.23
N PRO A 161 13.10 -7.94 8.38
CA PRO A 161 11.76 -8.09 8.92
C PRO A 161 11.17 -6.71 9.25
N TYR A 162 9.96 -6.46 8.77
CA TYR A 162 9.22 -5.24 9.07
C TYR A 162 8.35 -5.46 10.31
N TYR A 163 8.53 -4.60 11.31
CA TYR A 163 7.71 -4.57 12.50
C TYR A 163 6.89 -3.29 12.50
N LEU A 164 5.56 -3.42 12.62
CA LEU A 164 4.69 -2.28 12.86
C LEU A 164 4.96 -1.74 14.27
N LYS A 165 5.79 -0.71 14.36
CA LYS A 165 5.96 0.07 15.59
C LYS A 165 4.76 1.00 15.73
N ASN A 166 4.14 1.03 16.91
CA ASN A 166 3.11 2.02 17.18
C ASN A 166 3.80 3.40 17.29
N PRO A 167 3.50 4.38 16.42
CA PRO A 167 4.14 5.69 16.50
C PRO A 167 3.78 6.45 17.79
N LEU A 168 2.73 6.02 18.51
CA LEU A 168 2.34 6.57 19.81
C LEU A 168 2.95 5.80 20.99
N ASN A 169 3.55 4.63 20.76
CA ASN A 169 4.30 3.87 21.75
C ASN A 169 5.46 3.13 21.04
N PRO A 170 6.59 3.80 20.83
CA PRO A 170 7.69 3.28 20.02
C PRO A 170 8.60 2.28 20.76
N GLU A 171 8.32 1.95 22.03
CA GLU A 171 9.00 0.87 22.78
C GLU A 171 8.65 -0.53 22.25
#